data_AF-A0A9D8MR82-F1
#
_entry.id   AF-A0A9D8MR82-F1
#
_cell.length_a   1.000
_cell.length_b   1.000
_cell.length_c   1.000
_cell.angle_alpha   90.00
_cell.angle_beta   90.00
_cell.angle_gamma   90.00
#
_symmetry.space_group_name_H-M   'P 1'
#
loop_
_entity.id
_entity.type
_entity.pdbx_description
1 polymer ?
#
loop_
_entity_poly.entity_id
_entity_poly.type
_entity_poly.pdbx_seq_one_letter_code
_entity_poly.pdbx_strand_id
1 'polypeptide(L)'
;FFKQNDSFDMDDFARDVIGQPEVIDSFRQYKEQYEEQYDVQLPDSFGISEGAVKKQARAYKSVIKLDKNFHIYVHGDRKLIEQGEDEKGKFYKVYYNEES
;
A
#
# COMPACT_ATOMS: atom_id res chain seq x y z
N PHE A 1 5.79 6.05 7.56
CA PHE A 1 5.32 5.35 8.77
C PHE A 1 5.98 3.98 8.97
N PHE A 2 5.45 2.86 8.45
CA PHE A 2 5.91 1.48 8.80
C PHE A 2 7.38 1.11 8.52
N LYS A 3 8.16 1.94 7.82
CA LYS A 3 9.61 1.72 7.60
C LYS A 3 10.49 2.53 8.58
N GLN A 4 9.90 3.47 9.30
CA GLN A 4 10.60 4.47 10.11
C GLN A 4 10.27 4.35 11.60
N ASN A 5 9.25 3.56 11.95
CA ASN A 5 8.79 3.35 13.31
C ASN A 5 8.93 1.88 13.69
N ASP A 6 9.30 1.61 14.94
CA ASP A 6 9.44 0.26 15.50
C ASP A 6 8.14 -0.27 16.10
N SER A 7 7.22 0.64 16.45
CA SER A 7 5.87 0.34 16.92
C SER A 7 4.84 1.09 16.10
N PHE A 8 3.70 0.45 15.90
CA PHE A 8 2.50 1.07 15.39
C PHE A 8 1.69 1.58 16.58
N ASP A 9 1.19 2.79 16.46
CA ASP A 9 0.17 3.37 17.32
C ASP A 9 -0.91 3.99 16.41
N MET A 10 -2.17 3.74 16.73
CA MET A 10 -3.30 4.14 15.90
C MET A 10 -3.44 5.66 15.80
N ASP A 11 -3.25 6.38 16.90
CA ASP A 11 -3.39 7.83 16.95
C ASP A 11 -2.22 8.51 16.23
N ASP A 12 -1.00 8.00 16.39
CA ASP A 12 0.16 8.46 15.64
C ASP A 12 -0.02 8.22 14.15
N PHE A 13 -0.48 7.03 13.75
CA PHE A 13 -0.72 6.72 12.35
C PHE A 13 -1.81 7.62 11.74
N ALA A 14 -2.92 7.82 12.45
CA ALA A 14 -3.99 8.69 12.00
C ALA A 14 -3.49 10.14 11.80
N ARG A 15 -2.69 10.66 12.73
CA ARG A 15 -2.13 12.02 12.60
C ARG A 15 -1.08 12.13 11.49
N ASP A 16 -0.12 11.20 11.43
CA ASP A 16 1.04 11.30 10.55
C ASP A 16 0.75 10.87 9.11
N VAL A 17 -0.21 9.96 8.90
CA VAL A 17 -0.51 9.38 7.58
C VAL A 17 -1.81 9.91 7.01
N ILE A 18 -2.86 10.11 7.82
CA ILE A 18 -4.13 10.66 7.35
C ILE A 18 -4.11 12.19 7.42
N GLY A 19 -3.74 12.77 8.56
CA GLY A 19 -3.48 14.21 8.74
C GLY A 19 -4.70 15.14 8.70
N GLN A 20 -5.81 14.74 8.07
CA GLN A 20 -7.04 15.52 7.99
C GLN A 20 -8.02 15.11 9.11
N PRO A 21 -8.42 16.02 10.02
CA PRO A 21 -9.27 15.69 11.18
C PRO A 21 -10.58 14.98 10.80
N GLU A 22 -11.27 15.46 9.77
CA GLU A 22 -12.55 14.90 9.30
C GLU A 22 -12.41 13.46 8.78
N VAL A 23 -11.24 13.12 8.24
CA VAL A 23 -10.93 11.78 7.71
C VAL A 23 -10.46 10.85 8.83
N ILE A 24 -9.84 11.40 9.89
CA ILE A 24 -9.42 10.62 11.07
C ILE A 24 -10.65 10.05 11.79
N ASP A 25 -11.71 10.85 11.98
CA ASP A 25 -12.94 10.37 12.61
C ASP A 25 -13.61 9.28 11.77
N SER A 26 -13.65 9.47 10.45
CA SER A 26 -14.15 8.44 9.52
C SER A 26 -13.32 7.15 9.57
N PHE A 27 -12.00 7.27 9.74
CA PHE A 27 -11.10 6.12 9.86
C PHE A 27 -11.31 5.35 11.17
N ARG A 28 -11.54 6.04 12.29
CA ARG A 28 -11.88 5.42 13.57
C ARG A 28 -13.22 4.69 13.50
N GLN A 29 -14.23 5.33 12.92
CA GLN A 29 -15.53 4.68 12.71
C GLN A 29 -15.41 3.43 11.82
N TYR A 30 -14.58 3.49 10.77
CA TYR A 30 -14.31 2.33 9.93
C TYR A 30 -13.66 1.18 10.72
N LYS A 31 -12.73 1.48 11.63
CA LYS A 31 -12.13 0.48 12.52
C LYS A 31 -13.20 -0.21 13.35
N GLU A 32 -14.03 0.55 14.05
CA GLU A 32 -15.10 0.02 14.91
C GLU A 32 -16.06 -0.88 14.12
N GLN A 33 -16.48 -0.43 12.93
CA GLN A 33 -17.33 -1.21 12.04
C GLN A 33 -16.68 -2.52 11.59
N TYR A 34 -15.37 -2.49 11.29
CA TYR A 34 -14.62 -3.68 10.92
C TYR A 34 -14.50 -4.66 12.09
N GLU A 35 -14.23 -4.16 13.29
CA GLU A 35 -14.17 -4.96 14.52
C GLU A 35 -15.50 -5.66 14.80
N GLU A 36 -16.63 -4.93 14.69
CA GLU A 36 -17.98 -5.47 14.86
C GLU A 36 -18.34 -6.49 13.76
N GLN A 37 -18.11 -6.14 12.50
CA GLN A 37 -18.50 -6.97 11.36
C GLN A 37 -17.79 -8.33 11.35
N TYR A 38 -16.52 -8.34 11.74
CA TYR A 38 -15.69 -9.55 11.70
C TYR A 38 -15.51 -10.20 13.08
N ASP A 39 -16.15 -9.66 14.12
CA ASP A 39 -16.01 -10.09 15.53
C ASP A 39 -14.53 -10.23 15.94
N VAL A 40 -13.75 -9.20 15.59
CA VAL A 40 -12.31 -9.13 15.88
C VAL A 40 -12.00 -7.89 16.70
N GLN A 41 -11.01 -7.96 17.58
CA GLN A 41 -10.45 -6.79 18.24
C GLN A 41 -9.07 -6.49 17.66
N LEU A 42 -8.91 -5.32 17.06
CA LEU A 42 -7.66 -4.82 16.54
C LEU A 42 -6.96 -4.03 17.65
N PRO A 43 -5.73 -4.40 18.03
CA PRO A 43 -5.00 -3.66 19.05
C PRO A 43 -4.65 -2.27 18.55
N ASP A 44 -4.79 -1.26 19.42
CA ASP A 44 -4.48 0.13 19.09
C ASP A 44 -2.97 0.37 18.93
N SER A 45 -2.14 -0.52 19.48
CA SER A 45 -0.69 -0.54 19.26
C SER A 45 -0.13 -1.95 19.12
N PHE A 46 0.90 -2.08 18.29
CA PHE A 46 1.64 -3.34 18.11
C PHE A 46 3.07 -3.10 17.64
N GLY A 47 3.97 -4.05 17.91
CA GLY A 47 5.34 -4.01 17.40
C GLY A 47 5.39 -4.24 15.90
N ILE A 48 6.10 -3.37 15.16
CA ILE A 48 6.27 -3.48 13.71
C ILE A 48 7.37 -4.49 13.43
N SER A 49 7.01 -5.62 12.83
CA SER A 49 8.00 -6.59 12.35
C SER A 49 8.61 -6.12 11.03
N GLU A 50 9.91 -5.81 11.02
CA GLU A 50 10.64 -5.48 9.78
C GLU A 50 10.48 -6.55 8.70
N GLY A 51 10.47 -7.83 9.10
CA GLY A 51 10.30 -8.96 8.18
C GLY A 51 8.94 -8.93 7.49
N ALA A 52 7.87 -8.64 8.26
CA ALA A 52 6.52 -8.50 7.74
C ALA A 52 6.41 -7.27 6.81
N VAL A 53 6.98 -6.12 7.21
CA VAL A 53 7.01 -4.90 6.38
C VAL A 53 7.75 -5.13 5.07
N LYS A 54 8.92 -5.79 5.11
CA LYS A 54 9.69 -6.13 3.91
C LYS A 54 8.92 -7.08 2.99
N LYS A 55 8.26 -8.10 3.54
CA LYS A 55 7.44 -9.06 2.78
C LYS A 55 6.25 -8.37 2.11
N GLN A 56 5.49 -7.59 2.87
CA GLN A 56 4.30 -6.90 2.36
C GLN A 56 4.67 -5.78 1.37
N ALA A 57 5.79 -5.08 1.60
CA ALA A 57 6.29 -4.09 0.65
C ALA A 57 6.70 -4.71 -0.70
N ARG A 58 7.17 -5.98 -0.73
CA ARG A 58 7.40 -6.70 -2.00
C ARG A 58 6.09 -6.98 -2.72
N ALA A 59 5.02 -7.32 -2.00
CA ALA A 59 3.69 -7.51 -2.57
C ALA A 59 3.09 -6.19 -3.09
N TYR A 60 3.26 -5.05 -2.40
CA TYR A 60 2.80 -3.77 -2.93
C TYR A 60 3.58 -3.29 -4.16
N LYS A 61 4.87 -3.66 -4.24
CA LYS A 61 5.70 -3.34 -5.41
C LYS A 61 5.20 -4.01 -6.70
N SER A 62 4.37 -5.06 -6.64
CA SER A 62 3.77 -5.63 -7.86
C SER A 62 2.66 -4.77 -8.45
N VAL A 63 2.11 -3.81 -7.72
CA VAL A 63 0.99 -3.00 -8.21
C VAL A 63 1.49 -1.61 -8.60
N ILE A 64 1.48 -1.32 -9.90
CA ILE A 64 1.79 0.01 -10.43
C ILE A 64 0.47 0.74 -10.67
N LYS A 65 0.26 1.85 -9.96
CA LYS A 65 -0.91 2.72 -10.11
C LYS A 65 -0.56 3.86 -11.05
N LEU A 66 -1.24 3.92 -12.19
CA LEU A 66 -1.06 4.97 -13.20
C LEU A 66 -2.27 5.91 -13.14
N ASP A 67 -2.07 7.07 -12.52
CA ASP A 67 -2.99 8.22 -12.48
C ASP A 67 -4.47 7.92 -12.16
N LYS A 68 -4.72 6.86 -11.39
CA LYS A 68 -6.06 6.31 -11.09
C LYS A 68 -6.84 5.82 -12.33
N ASN A 69 -6.24 5.89 -13.52
CA ASN A 69 -6.84 5.39 -14.77
C ASN A 69 -6.58 3.89 -14.94
N PHE A 70 -5.42 3.39 -14.48
CA PHE A 70 -5.04 1.98 -14.66
C PHE A 70 -4.28 1.42 -13.45
N HIS A 71 -4.50 0.14 -13.17
CA HIS A 71 -3.70 -0.66 -12.24
C HIS A 71 -3.00 -1.79 -13.01
N ILE A 72 -1.67 -1.82 -12.98
CA ILE A 72 -0.88 -2.93 -13.55
C ILE A 72 -0.47 -3.86 -12.41
N TYR A 73 -0.92 -5.12 -12.48
CA TYR A 73 -0.54 -6.18 -11.54
C TYR A 73 0.62 -7.00 -12.13
N VAL A 74 1.81 -6.78 -11.59
CA VAL A 74 3.06 -7.41 -12.00
C VAL A 74 3.33 -8.64 -11.15
N HIS A 75 2.86 -9.79 -11.60
CA HIS A 75 3.12 -11.07 -10.94
C HIS A 75 4.51 -11.66 -11.24
N GLY A 76 5.20 -11.15 -12.26
CA GLY A 76 6.44 -11.70 -12.82
C GLY A 76 7.72 -10.90 -12.57
N ASP A 77 8.78 -11.24 -13.31
CA ASP A 77 10.09 -10.60 -13.21
C ASP A 77 10.04 -9.15 -13.69
N ARG A 78 10.42 -8.22 -12.80
CA ARG A 78 10.47 -6.77 -13.08
C ARG A 78 11.49 -6.40 -14.14
N LYS A 79 12.45 -7.28 -14.47
CA LYS A 79 13.41 -7.06 -15.57
C LYS A 79 12.71 -6.97 -16.93
N LEU A 80 11.51 -7.51 -17.05
CA LEU A 80 10.68 -7.43 -18.25
C LEU A 80 9.82 -6.16 -18.28
N ILE A 81 10.03 -5.22 -17.37
CA ILE A 81 9.32 -3.93 -17.34
C ILE A 81 10.33 -2.80 -17.39
N GLU A 82 10.26 -2.02 -18.46
CA GLU A 82 11.05 -0.79 -18.64
C GLU A 82 10.18 0.43 -18.37
N GLN A 83 10.70 1.40 -17.61
CA GLN A 83 10.06 2.70 -17.41
C GLN A 83 10.81 3.77 -18.22
N GLY A 84 10.07 4.65 -18.88
CA GLY A 84 10.63 5.79 -19.61
C GLY A 84 9.73 7.02 -19.56
N GLU A 85 10.17 8.09 -20.22
CA GLU A 85 9.44 9.35 -20.37
C GLU A 85 9.62 9.87 -21.79
N ASP A 86 8.54 10.31 -22.43
CA ASP A 86 8.54 10.94 -23.75
C ASP A 86 7.75 12.26 -23.73
N GLU A 87 7.56 12.89 -24.89
CA GLU A 87 6.81 14.15 -25.03
C GLU A 87 5.34 14.07 -24.57
N LYS A 88 4.77 12.86 -24.46
CA LYS A 88 3.40 12.62 -23.98
C LYS A 88 3.34 12.30 -22.49
N GLY A 89 4.47 11.95 -21.86
CA GLY A 89 4.61 11.74 -20.43
C GLY A 89 5.35 10.44 -20.07
N LYS A 90 5.14 9.96 -18.84
CA LYS A 90 5.77 8.74 -18.33
C LYS A 90 5.05 7.50 -18.84
N PHE A 91 5.82 6.48 -19.23
CA PHE A 91 5.28 5.21 -19.71
C PHE A 91 5.98 4.00 -19.07
N TYR A 92 5.29 2.85 -19.14
CA TYR A 92 5.86 1.53 -18.86
C TYR A 92 5.76 0.66 -20.13
N LYS A 93 6.85 0.00 -20.51
CA LYS A 93 6.88 -1.05 -21.55
C LYS A 93 7.00 -2.40 -20.87
N VAL A 94 6.19 -3.36 -21.31
CA VAL A 94 6.23 -4.74 -20.82
C VAL A 94 6.72 -5.64 -21.95
N TYR A 95 7.73 -6.44 -21.67
CA TYR A 95 8.30 -7.42 -22.59
C TYR A 95 7.77 -8.81 -22.26
N TYR A 96 7.39 -9.59 -23.27
CA TYR A 96 6.98 -10.98 -23.13
C TYR A 96 7.67 -11.83 -24.20
N ASN A 97 7.93 -13.10 -23.89
CA ASN A 97 8.59 -14.03 -24.81
C ASN A 97 7.61 -15.06 -25.39
N GLU A 98 6.67 -15.55 -24.57
CA GLU A 98 5.64 -16.50 -24.97
C GLU A 98 4.28 -16.01 -24.42
N GLU A 99 3.25 -16.08 -25.26
CA GLU A 99 1.86 -15.77 -24.93
C GLU A 99 1.10 -17.10 -24.75
N SER A 100 0.23 -17.18 -23.74
CA SER A 100 -0.56 -18.39 -23.44
C SER A 100 -2.03 -18.07 -23.28
#